data_AF-F9WR83-F1
#
_entry.id   AF-F9WR83-F1
#
_cell.length_a   1.000
_cell.length_b   1.000
_cell.length_c   1.000
_cell.angle_alpha   90.00
_cell.angle_beta   90.00
_cell.angle_gamma   90.00
#
_symmetry.space_group_name_H-M   'P 1'
#
loop_
_entity.id
_entity.type
_entity.pdbx_description
1 polymer ?
#
loop_
_entity_poly.entity_id
_entity_poly.type
_entity_poly.pdbx_seq_one_letter_code
_entity_poly.pdbx_strand_id
1 'polypeptide(L)'
;MLAAVMVQKRQKHRAVRSCASNRQPPAYCCAVVLPSAAPPRTEAWVRRPSRCKRCARQSRYVAIRANCSLIERLNCIPGLQRGFFADDLTIVCTSADLGGIQKTIQQGLDCITNWLAEKVEYTLFGARETNLLSLKVGETVLKEERAPKLLGLTVQPHKGLSKHVLSMKGAPSTRLMQLGAVASPEWGPEREKLRAFCFALVRAKMCYGVASRWFDASLSDRKRLERVRAQAAHVAAGISKAANRVDALREARLKPINEVAHRRALEYYLQLKAKGPVHAKVPDSIFPPEHPIHVRRAKVHQLYSIIDRPEKPHDATVLQWARRIHFNIATPGGLKADAPEKDKKVHTMRGVRRFRDFDYQVWADGAVVLDVLSGAGALVYPKVGRREKVVLGAGSLACSYRAECVAMEAGLKRLVGMSLN
;
A
#
# COMPACT_ATOMS: atom_id res chain seq x y z
N MET A 1 -1.62 -2.45 10.03
CA MET A 1 -2.78 -2.93 9.24
C MET A 1 -2.64 -2.69 7.73
N LEU A 2 -2.36 -1.45 7.26
CA LEU A 2 -1.99 -1.18 5.86
C LEU A 2 -0.66 -1.84 5.41
N ALA A 3 0.25 -2.09 6.36
CA ALA A 3 1.55 -2.72 6.10
C ALA A 3 1.46 -4.21 5.74
N ALA A 4 0.56 -4.98 6.37
CA ALA A 4 0.32 -6.41 6.09
C ALA A 4 -0.43 -6.62 4.75
N VAL A 5 -1.44 -5.78 4.50
CA VAL A 5 -2.20 -5.68 3.23
C VAL A 5 -1.28 -5.45 2.02
N MET A 6 -0.17 -4.73 2.20
CA MET A 6 0.79 -4.45 1.12
C MET A 6 2.01 -5.37 1.09
N VAL A 7 2.21 -6.25 2.09
CA VAL A 7 3.26 -7.30 2.09
C VAL A 7 2.73 -8.59 1.48
N GLN A 8 1.46 -8.92 1.73
CA GLN A 8 0.79 -10.08 1.12
C GLN A 8 0.35 -9.84 -0.33
N LYS A 9 0.09 -8.58 -0.73
CA LYS A 9 0.04 -8.20 -2.16
C LYS A 9 1.35 -8.53 -2.91
N ARG A 10 2.49 -8.70 -2.22
CA ARG A 10 3.85 -8.84 -2.81
C ARG A 10 4.16 -10.22 -3.37
N GLN A 11 3.73 -11.32 -2.75
CA GLN A 11 3.95 -12.67 -3.31
C GLN A 11 3.11 -12.87 -4.58
N LYS A 12 1.91 -12.27 -4.61
CA LYS A 12 0.96 -12.32 -5.73
C LYS A 12 1.45 -11.56 -6.98
N HIS A 13 2.06 -10.38 -6.81
CA HIS A 13 2.62 -9.61 -7.93
C HIS A 13 3.84 -10.27 -8.57
N ARG A 14 4.64 -11.05 -7.82
CA ARG A 14 5.79 -11.80 -8.34
C ARG A 14 5.33 -12.91 -9.29
N ALA A 15 4.30 -13.65 -8.91
CA ALA A 15 3.72 -14.72 -9.71
C ALA A 15 3.13 -14.19 -11.04
N VAL A 16 2.36 -13.08 -11.00
CA VAL A 16 1.74 -12.51 -12.22
C VAL A 16 2.67 -11.56 -13.01
N ARG A 17 3.90 -11.27 -12.56
CA ARG A 17 4.93 -10.57 -13.37
C ARG A 17 6.00 -11.49 -13.94
N SER A 18 6.36 -12.57 -13.23
CA SER A 18 7.16 -13.67 -13.79
C SER A 18 6.58 -14.18 -15.10
N CYS A 19 5.25 -14.21 -15.22
CA CYS A 19 4.53 -14.69 -16.41
C CYS A 19 4.38 -13.63 -17.54
N ALA A 20 4.86 -12.39 -17.38
CA ALA A 20 4.71 -11.29 -18.36
C ALA A 20 6.04 -10.72 -18.90
N SER A 21 7.18 -11.10 -18.30
CA SER A 21 8.53 -10.68 -18.67
C SER A 21 9.21 -11.80 -19.48
N ASN A 22 8.94 -11.86 -20.78
CA ASN A 22 9.59 -12.79 -21.70
C ASN A 22 11.08 -12.44 -21.89
N ARG A 23 11.96 -13.27 -21.33
CA ARG A 23 13.29 -13.56 -21.88
C ARG A 23 13.62 -15.05 -21.67
N GLN A 24 12.79 -15.98 -22.16
CA GLN A 24 13.09 -17.41 -22.48
C GLN A 24 11.79 -18.16 -22.89
N PRO A 25 11.86 -19.30 -23.64
CA PRO A 25 10.75 -19.90 -24.41
C PRO A 25 9.65 -20.52 -23.53
N PRO A 26 8.46 -20.88 -24.08
CA PRO A 26 7.17 -20.53 -23.47
C PRO A 26 6.97 -21.21 -22.12
N ALA A 27 7.05 -20.42 -21.05
CA ALA A 27 6.59 -20.82 -19.74
C ALA A 27 5.09 -20.52 -19.62
N TYR A 28 4.28 -21.58 -19.54
CA TYR A 28 2.89 -21.47 -19.13
C TYR A 28 2.81 -21.17 -17.64
N CYS A 29 1.71 -20.56 -17.22
CA CYS A 29 1.52 -20.15 -15.84
C CYS A 29 0.05 -20.28 -15.49
N CYS A 30 -0.30 -21.06 -14.47
CA CYS A 30 -1.69 -21.20 -14.04
C CYS A 30 -1.85 -20.54 -12.68
N ALA A 31 -2.85 -19.68 -12.55
CA ALA A 31 -3.26 -19.13 -11.26
C ALA A 31 -4.69 -19.55 -10.94
N VAL A 32 -4.90 -20.01 -9.71
CA VAL A 32 -6.22 -20.28 -9.16
C VAL A 32 -6.53 -19.22 -8.10
N VAL A 33 -7.71 -18.62 -8.18
CA VAL A 33 -8.21 -17.62 -7.24
C VAL A 33 -9.37 -18.22 -6.47
N LEU A 34 -9.29 -18.12 -5.15
CA LEU A 34 -10.21 -18.75 -4.21
C LEU A 34 -10.76 -17.67 -3.28
N PRO A 35 -12.06 -17.33 -3.37
CA PRO A 35 -12.73 -16.57 -2.34
C PRO A 35 -13.02 -17.48 -1.14
N SER A 36 -12.69 -17.00 0.06
CA SER A 36 -13.04 -17.63 1.34
C SER A 36 -12.43 -19.01 1.64
N ALA A 37 -11.29 -19.02 2.35
CA ALA A 37 -10.88 -20.18 3.13
C ALA A 37 -11.57 -20.15 4.50
N ALA A 38 -12.53 -21.05 4.74
CA ALA A 38 -13.10 -21.28 6.05
C ALA A 38 -12.47 -22.57 6.64
N PRO A 39 -12.16 -22.62 7.95
CA PRO A 39 -11.66 -23.85 8.57
C PRO A 39 -12.71 -24.98 8.46
N PRO A 40 -12.26 -26.25 8.44
CA PRO A 40 -13.14 -27.41 8.30
C PRO A 40 -14.23 -27.43 9.39
N ARG A 41 -15.42 -27.93 9.03
CA ARG A 41 -16.66 -27.95 9.85
C ARG A 41 -16.54 -28.70 11.19
N THR A 42 -15.43 -29.36 11.47
CA THR A 42 -15.21 -30.14 12.71
C THR A 42 -14.85 -29.28 13.92
N GLU A 43 -14.55 -27.99 13.74
CA GLU A 43 -14.46 -27.04 14.86
C GLU A 43 -15.78 -26.26 14.97
N ALA A 44 -16.51 -26.48 16.07
CA ALA A 44 -17.81 -25.86 16.33
C ALA A 44 -17.69 -24.32 16.35
N TRP A 45 -18.15 -23.66 15.28
CA TRP A 45 -18.27 -22.19 15.26
C TRP A 45 -19.75 -21.77 15.19
N VAL A 46 -20.28 -21.37 16.35
CA VAL A 46 -21.56 -20.68 16.46
C VAL A 46 -21.40 -19.29 15.83
N ARG A 47 -22.06 -19.05 14.69
CA ARG A 47 -22.24 -17.69 14.13
C ARG A 47 -23.08 -16.86 15.11
N ARG A 48 -22.44 -16.14 16.04
CA ARG A 48 -23.08 -15.01 16.73
C ARG A 48 -22.65 -13.69 16.07
N PRO A 49 -23.59 -12.87 15.53
CA PRO A 49 -23.25 -11.56 14.99
C PRO A 49 -22.89 -10.62 16.14
N SER A 50 -21.60 -10.36 16.38
CA SER A 50 -21.15 -9.47 17.48
C SER A 50 -20.69 -8.11 16.95
N ARG A 51 -21.41 -7.06 17.34
CA ARG A 51 -21.17 -5.63 17.02
C ARG A 51 -20.00 -4.99 17.81
N CYS A 52 -18.93 -5.72 18.11
CA CYS A 52 -17.82 -5.21 18.95
C CYS A 52 -16.45 -5.23 18.25
N LYS A 53 -15.74 -4.08 18.25
CA LYS A 53 -14.40 -3.89 17.66
C LYS A 53 -13.32 -4.82 18.24
N ARG A 54 -13.51 -5.33 19.47
CA ARG A 54 -12.59 -6.27 20.14
C ARG A 54 -12.71 -7.69 19.56
N CYS A 55 -13.94 -8.19 19.38
CA CYS A 55 -14.22 -9.48 18.74
C CYS A 55 -13.74 -9.52 17.29
N ALA A 56 -13.84 -8.41 16.55
CA ALA A 56 -13.32 -8.31 15.19
C ALA A 56 -11.78 -8.41 15.09
N ARG A 57 -11.03 -8.03 16.13
CA ARG A 57 -9.57 -8.21 16.19
C ARG A 57 -9.20 -9.66 16.50
N GLN A 58 -9.94 -10.30 17.42
CA GLN A 58 -9.73 -11.70 17.80
C GLN A 58 -10.08 -12.66 16.65
N SER A 59 -11.20 -12.44 15.96
CA SER A 59 -11.59 -13.20 14.77
C SER A 59 -10.56 -13.12 13.64
N ARG A 60 -9.96 -11.94 13.40
CA ARG A 60 -8.87 -11.81 12.40
C ARG A 60 -7.60 -12.55 12.81
N TYR A 61 -7.25 -12.56 14.10
CA TYR A 61 -6.07 -13.26 14.59
C TYR A 61 -6.23 -14.78 14.48
N VAL A 62 -7.42 -15.30 14.81
CA VAL A 62 -7.75 -16.73 14.67
C VAL A 62 -7.75 -17.15 13.19
N ALA A 63 -8.32 -16.34 12.29
CA ALA A 63 -8.25 -16.60 10.84
C ALA A 63 -6.80 -16.63 10.31
N ILE A 64 -5.94 -15.71 10.78
CA ILE A 64 -4.52 -15.72 10.44
C ILE A 64 -3.83 -16.99 10.94
N ARG A 65 -4.16 -17.46 12.15
CA ARG A 65 -3.55 -18.66 12.75
C ARG A 65 -4.02 -19.95 12.08
N ALA A 66 -5.30 -20.08 11.74
CA ALA A 66 -5.82 -21.21 10.96
C ALA A 66 -5.14 -21.28 9.57
N ASN A 67 -4.88 -20.13 8.95
CA ASN A 67 -4.14 -20.05 7.71
C ASN A 67 -2.68 -20.53 7.84
N CYS A 68 -2.04 -20.48 9.02
CA CYS A 68 -0.64 -20.92 9.20
C CYS A 68 -0.44 -22.43 8.93
N SER A 69 -1.35 -23.29 9.38
CA SER A 69 -1.28 -24.74 9.10
C SER A 69 -1.47 -25.04 7.60
N LEU A 70 -2.42 -24.34 6.96
CA LEU A 70 -2.62 -24.44 5.51
C LEU A 70 -1.39 -23.95 4.74
N ILE A 71 -0.74 -22.93 5.28
CA ILE A 71 0.50 -22.35 4.76
C ILE A 71 1.64 -23.38 4.82
N GLU A 72 1.76 -24.17 5.87
CA GLU A 72 2.81 -25.19 5.93
C GLU A 72 2.59 -26.29 4.89
N ARG A 73 1.36 -26.81 4.77
CA ARG A 73 1.04 -27.87 3.80
C ARG A 73 1.29 -27.45 2.35
N LEU A 74 0.87 -26.25 1.99
CA LEU A 74 1.09 -25.72 0.64
C LEU A 74 2.57 -25.41 0.35
N ASN A 75 3.42 -25.21 1.37
CA ASN A 75 4.87 -25.05 1.16
C ASN A 75 5.57 -26.37 0.80
N CYS A 76 4.97 -27.51 1.14
CA CYS A 76 5.52 -28.82 0.82
C CYS A 76 5.40 -29.19 -0.67
N ILE A 77 4.63 -28.43 -1.46
CA ILE A 77 4.42 -28.69 -2.88
C ILE A 77 5.49 -27.96 -3.71
N PRO A 78 6.44 -28.66 -4.36
CA PRO A 78 7.48 -28.02 -5.14
C PRO A 78 6.90 -27.25 -6.33
N GLY A 79 7.44 -26.07 -6.61
CA GLY A 79 7.01 -25.23 -7.74
C GLY A 79 5.69 -24.48 -7.52
N LEU A 80 4.94 -24.76 -6.44
CA LEU A 80 3.70 -24.07 -6.12
C LEU A 80 3.98 -22.78 -5.32
N GLN A 81 3.65 -21.65 -5.91
CA GLN A 81 3.63 -20.36 -5.24
C GLN A 81 2.24 -20.08 -4.68
N ARG A 82 2.16 -19.28 -3.62
CA ARG A 82 0.90 -18.91 -3.01
C ARG A 82 0.87 -17.48 -2.48
N GLY A 83 -0.32 -16.94 -2.30
CA GLY A 83 -0.57 -15.64 -1.71
C GLY A 83 -1.92 -15.58 -1.03
N PHE A 84 -1.92 -15.26 0.27
CA PHE A 84 -3.11 -15.03 1.07
C PHE A 84 -3.40 -13.53 1.17
N PHE A 85 -4.67 -13.15 1.09
CA PHE A 85 -5.12 -11.80 1.42
C PHE A 85 -6.44 -11.87 2.19
N ALA A 86 -6.39 -11.63 3.50
CA ALA A 86 -7.51 -11.93 4.39
C ALA A 86 -7.96 -13.39 4.19
N ASP A 87 -9.15 -13.59 3.64
CA ASP A 87 -9.81 -14.85 3.31
C ASP A 87 -9.56 -15.32 1.87
N ASP A 88 -9.04 -14.47 0.99
CA ASP A 88 -8.70 -14.82 -0.39
C ASP A 88 -7.38 -15.61 -0.44
N LEU A 89 -7.40 -16.81 -1.02
CA LEU A 89 -6.19 -17.57 -1.37
C LEU A 89 -5.95 -17.51 -2.87
N THR A 90 -4.69 -17.46 -3.26
CA THR A 90 -4.27 -17.63 -4.64
C THR A 90 -3.06 -18.53 -4.70
N ILE A 91 -3.14 -19.57 -5.50
CA ILE A 91 -2.03 -20.47 -5.80
C ILE A 91 -1.61 -20.28 -7.25
N VAL A 92 -0.31 -20.33 -7.51
CA VAL A 92 0.26 -20.10 -8.85
C VAL A 92 1.37 -21.10 -9.11
N CYS A 93 1.38 -21.69 -10.29
CA CYS A 93 2.44 -22.56 -10.78
C CYS A 93 2.94 -22.03 -12.13
N THR A 94 4.24 -22.15 -12.39
CA THR A 94 4.87 -21.74 -13.65
C THR A 94 5.75 -22.89 -14.15
N SER A 95 5.53 -23.34 -15.38
CA SER A 95 6.31 -24.42 -16.02
C SER A 95 6.16 -24.34 -17.53
N ALA A 96 7.11 -24.90 -18.29
CA ALA A 96 6.97 -25.07 -19.74
C ALA A 96 6.01 -26.21 -20.12
N ASP A 97 5.77 -27.16 -19.19
CA ASP A 97 4.91 -28.32 -19.41
C ASP A 97 3.52 -28.13 -18.77
N LEU A 98 2.47 -28.24 -19.60
CA LEU A 98 1.06 -28.17 -19.17
C LEU A 98 0.69 -29.32 -18.23
N GLY A 99 1.21 -30.53 -18.46
CA GLY A 99 0.96 -31.69 -17.61
C GLY A 99 1.48 -31.47 -16.19
N GLY A 100 2.72 -30.98 -16.07
CA GLY A 100 3.33 -30.57 -14.81
C GLY A 100 2.58 -29.46 -14.09
N ILE A 101 2.05 -28.47 -14.82
CA ILE A 101 1.18 -27.44 -14.23
C ILE A 101 -0.10 -28.04 -13.68
N GLN A 102 -0.79 -28.88 -14.48
CA GLN A 102 -2.04 -29.51 -14.04
C GLN A 102 -1.81 -30.31 -12.77
N LYS A 103 -0.77 -31.16 -12.75
CA LYS A 103 -0.42 -32.00 -11.60
C LYS A 103 -0.13 -31.16 -10.36
N THR A 104 0.70 -30.12 -10.48
CA THR A 104 1.12 -29.29 -9.34
C THR A 104 -0.03 -28.45 -8.78
N ILE A 105 -0.85 -27.88 -9.67
CA ILE A 105 -2.04 -27.12 -9.25
C ILE A 105 -3.08 -28.05 -8.63
N GLN A 106 -3.31 -29.24 -9.20
CA GLN A 106 -4.25 -30.22 -8.66
C GLN A 106 -3.82 -30.68 -7.26
N GLN A 107 -2.54 -30.97 -7.02
CA GLN A 107 -2.02 -31.24 -5.67
C GLN A 107 -2.30 -30.10 -4.69
N GLY A 108 -2.18 -28.85 -5.16
CA GLY A 108 -2.55 -27.67 -4.38
C GLY A 108 -4.04 -27.61 -4.06
N LEU A 109 -4.90 -27.91 -5.04
CA LEU A 109 -6.36 -27.96 -4.89
C LEU A 109 -6.79 -29.08 -3.93
N ASP A 110 -6.19 -30.26 -4.02
CA ASP A 110 -6.47 -31.41 -3.18
C ASP A 110 -6.16 -31.09 -1.71
N CYS A 111 -5.04 -30.38 -1.45
CA CYS A 111 -4.66 -29.94 -0.10
C CYS A 111 -5.66 -28.99 0.55
N ILE A 112 -6.37 -28.20 -0.26
CA ILE A 112 -7.29 -27.17 0.22
C ILE A 112 -8.77 -27.57 0.10
N THR A 113 -9.09 -28.73 -0.50
CA THR A 113 -10.47 -29.13 -0.80
C THR A 113 -11.39 -29.08 0.43
N ASN A 114 -10.87 -29.45 1.60
CA ASN A 114 -11.62 -29.43 2.88
C ASN A 114 -11.80 -28.03 3.51
N TRP A 115 -11.19 -27.00 2.92
CA TRP A 115 -11.16 -25.61 3.42
C TRP A 115 -11.93 -24.63 2.52
N LEU A 116 -12.49 -25.13 1.41
CA LEU A 116 -13.19 -24.32 0.42
C LEU A 116 -14.69 -24.29 0.71
N ALA A 117 -15.24 -23.08 0.74
CA ALA A 117 -16.68 -22.86 0.96
C ALA A 117 -17.42 -22.40 -0.30
N GLU A 118 -16.73 -21.84 -1.29
CA GLU A 118 -17.34 -21.13 -2.42
C GLU A 118 -16.60 -21.31 -3.77
N LYS A 119 -17.11 -20.62 -4.79
CA LYS A 119 -16.72 -20.70 -6.21
C LYS A 119 -15.22 -20.51 -6.42
N VAL A 120 -14.56 -21.54 -6.93
CA VAL A 120 -13.16 -21.52 -7.34
C VAL A 120 -13.04 -21.20 -8.83
N GLU A 121 -12.14 -20.30 -9.17
CA GLU A 121 -11.86 -19.93 -10.57
C GLU A 121 -10.37 -20.08 -10.86
N TYR A 122 -10.03 -20.54 -12.06
CA TYR A 122 -8.65 -20.59 -12.52
C TYR A 122 -8.45 -19.87 -13.85
N THR A 123 -7.22 -19.45 -14.09
CA THR A 123 -6.80 -18.81 -15.33
C THR A 123 -5.46 -19.36 -15.76
N LEU A 124 -5.37 -19.77 -17.02
CA LEU A 124 -4.11 -20.14 -17.66
C LEU A 124 -3.54 -18.94 -18.44
N PHE A 125 -2.32 -18.56 -18.11
CA PHE A 125 -1.52 -17.54 -18.77
C PHE A 125 -0.59 -18.17 -19.81
N GLY A 126 -0.39 -17.46 -20.92
CA GLY A 126 0.51 -17.90 -22.00
C GLY A 126 -0.18 -18.73 -23.10
N ALA A 127 -1.39 -19.24 -22.86
CA ALA A 127 -2.16 -20.00 -23.86
C ALA A 127 -3.26 -19.15 -24.52
N ARG A 128 -3.41 -19.26 -25.84
CA ARG A 128 -4.55 -18.68 -26.61
C ARG A 128 -5.78 -19.56 -26.58
N GLU A 129 -5.59 -20.87 -26.50
CA GLU A 129 -6.66 -21.87 -26.38
C GLU A 129 -7.20 -21.95 -24.95
N THR A 130 -8.48 -22.26 -24.82
CA THR A 130 -9.21 -22.41 -23.55
C THR A 130 -9.31 -23.88 -23.15
N ASN A 131 -9.48 -24.13 -21.86
CA ASN A 131 -9.76 -25.45 -21.29
C ASN A 131 -8.66 -26.50 -21.56
N LEU A 132 -7.40 -26.05 -21.67
CA LEU A 132 -6.23 -26.93 -21.81
C LEU A 132 -5.90 -27.73 -20.53
N LEU A 133 -6.48 -27.32 -19.40
CA LEU A 133 -6.30 -27.99 -18.11
C LEU A 133 -7.65 -28.50 -17.63
N SER A 134 -7.66 -29.75 -17.15
CA SER A 134 -8.78 -30.35 -16.44
C SER A 134 -8.47 -30.35 -14.94
N LEU A 135 -8.97 -29.33 -14.23
CA LEU A 135 -8.79 -29.17 -12.79
C LEU A 135 -10.09 -29.45 -12.07
N LYS A 136 -10.01 -30.15 -10.93
CA LYS A 136 -11.16 -30.52 -10.11
C LYS A 136 -10.98 -30.06 -8.67
N VAL A 137 -12.08 -29.76 -7.99
CA VAL A 137 -12.13 -29.59 -6.54
C VAL A 137 -13.22 -30.53 -6.03
N GLY A 138 -12.82 -31.54 -5.25
CA GLY A 138 -13.68 -32.69 -4.99
C GLY A 138 -14.13 -33.33 -6.31
N GLU A 139 -15.44 -33.44 -6.52
CA GLU A 139 -16.02 -33.99 -7.76
C GLU A 139 -16.29 -32.94 -8.85
N THR A 140 -16.18 -31.65 -8.53
CA THR A 140 -16.57 -30.57 -9.43
C THR A 140 -15.41 -30.15 -10.34
N VAL A 141 -15.64 -30.14 -11.65
CA VAL A 141 -14.70 -29.60 -12.64
C VAL A 141 -14.73 -28.07 -12.59
N LEU A 142 -13.55 -27.46 -12.45
CA LEU A 142 -13.42 -26.01 -12.44
C LEU A 142 -13.62 -25.44 -13.85
N LYS A 143 -14.23 -24.26 -13.91
CA LYS A 143 -14.35 -23.49 -15.15
C LYS A 143 -13.19 -22.51 -15.30
N GLU A 144 -12.57 -22.45 -16.48
CA GLU A 144 -11.57 -21.42 -16.78
C GLU A 144 -12.25 -20.05 -16.87
N GLU A 145 -11.79 -19.09 -16.06
CA GLU A 145 -12.15 -17.68 -16.15
C GLU A 145 -10.96 -16.93 -16.76
N ARG A 146 -11.15 -16.32 -17.94
CA ARG A 146 -10.05 -15.65 -18.66
C ARG A 146 -9.65 -14.31 -18.06
N ALA A 147 -10.55 -13.63 -17.36
CA ALA A 147 -10.30 -12.29 -16.85
C ALA A 147 -10.73 -12.11 -15.38
N PRO A 148 -10.20 -12.91 -14.44
CA PRO A 148 -10.63 -12.86 -13.06
C PRO A 148 -10.24 -11.54 -12.40
N LYS A 149 -11.00 -11.16 -11.38
CA LYS A 149 -10.68 -10.01 -10.53
C LYS A 149 -9.87 -10.47 -9.32
N LEU A 150 -8.60 -10.09 -9.31
CA LEU A 150 -7.69 -10.37 -8.23
C LEU A 150 -7.47 -9.13 -7.36
N LEU A 151 -8.07 -9.11 -6.16
CA LEU A 151 -8.01 -7.95 -5.28
C LEU A 151 -8.42 -6.66 -6.02
N GLY A 152 -9.47 -6.71 -6.83
CA GLY A 152 -9.94 -5.59 -7.64
C GLY A 152 -9.10 -5.27 -8.90
N LEU A 153 -8.01 -5.99 -9.17
CA LEU A 153 -7.30 -5.92 -10.46
C LEU A 153 -7.86 -6.98 -11.41
N THR A 154 -8.36 -6.53 -12.56
CA THR A 154 -8.74 -7.46 -13.63
C THR A 154 -7.47 -7.96 -14.30
N VAL A 155 -7.24 -9.25 -14.21
CA VAL A 155 -6.10 -9.91 -14.86
C VAL A 155 -6.53 -10.35 -16.26
N GLN A 156 -5.58 -10.58 -17.16
CA GLN A 156 -5.85 -11.11 -18.50
C GLN A 156 -4.74 -12.08 -18.92
N PRO A 157 -5.03 -13.09 -19.77
CA PRO A 157 -4.12 -14.21 -20.07
C PRO A 157 -2.89 -13.80 -20.87
N HIS A 158 -2.99 -12.66 -21.56
CA HIS A 158 -1.95 -12.11 -22.43
C HIS A 158 -1.40 -10.81 -21.87
N LYS A 159 -0.15 -10.51 -22.24
CA LYS A 159 0.53 -9.27 -21.85
C LYS A 159 -0.33 -8.04 -22.16
N GLY A 160 -0.49 -7.16 -21.17
CA GLY A 160 -1.25 -5.92 -21.29
C GLY A 160 -2.24 -5.72 -20.14
N LEU A 161 -3.02 -4.63 -20.23
CA LEU A 161 -3.98 -4.21 -19.21
C LEU A 161 -5.33 -3.80 -19.79
N SER A 162 -5.61 -4.17 -21.03
CA SER A 162 -6.79 -3.68 -21.74
C SER A 162 -8.09 -4.02 -21.01
N LYS A 163 -8.25 -5.25 -20.51
CA LYS A 163 -9.43 -5.64 -19.72
C LYS A 163 -9.54 -4.84 -18.42
N HIS A 164 -8.42 -4.62 -17.73
CA HIS A 164 -8.40 -3.77 -16.55
C HIS A 164 -8.78 -2.32 -16.87
N VAL A 165 -8.14 -1.72 -17.87
CA VAL A 165 -8.40 -0.34 -18.32
C VAL A 165 -9.85 -0.14 -18.72
N LEU A 166 -10.47 -1.11 -19.39
CA LEU A 166 -11.89 -1.08 -19.72
C LEU A 166 -12.77 -1.09 -18.45
N SER A 167 -12.47 -1.98 -17.49
CA SER A 167 -13.15 -1.96 -16.20
C SER A 167 -12.93 -0.65 -15.43
N MET A 168 -11.77 -0.01 -15.59
CA MET A 168 -11.44 1.26 -14.95
C MET A 168 -12.04 2.47 -15.66
N LYS A 169 -12.45 2.35 -16.93
CA LYS A 169 -13.07 3.43 -17.70
C LYS A 169 -14.56 3.57 -17.36
N GLY A 170 -15.30 2.46 -17.34
CA GLY A 170 -16.77 2.48 -17.28
C GLY A 170 -17.31 3.28 -16.10
N ALA A 171 -17.00 2.85 -14.87
CA ALA A 171 -17.58 3.46 -13.69
C ALA A 171 -17.19 4.95 -13.48
N PRO A 172 -15.91 5.36 -13.66
CA PRO A 172 -15.55 6.78 -13.62
C PRO A 172 -16.24 7.61 -14.71
N SER A 173 -16.35 7.11 -15.95
CA SER A 173 -17.03 7.83 -17.02
C SER A 173 -18.51 8.08 -16.72
N THR A 174 -19.23 7.09 -16.19
CA THR A 174 -20.63 7.26 -15.74
C THR A 174 -20.73 8.31 -14.63
N ARG A 175 -19.84 8.24 -13.63
CA ARG A 175 -19.82 9.22 -12.53
C ARG A 175 -19.51 10.64 -13.01
N LEU A 176 -18.60 10.79 -13.97
CA LEU A 176 -18.29 12.08 -14.57
C LEU A 176 -19.44 12.64 -15.41
N MET A 177 -20.22 11.79 -16.07
CA MET A 177 -21.44 12.21 -16.76
C MET A 177 -22.47 12.76 -15.78
N GLN A 178 -22.73 12.03 -14.68
CA GLN A 178 -23.63 12.49 -13.61
C GLN A 178 -23.15 13.80 -13.00
N LEU A 179 -21.84 13.91 -12.76
CA LEU A 179 -21.25 15.12 -12.17
C LEU A 179 -21.30 16.31 -13.13
N GLY A 180 -21.12 16.07 -14.44
CA GLY A 180 -21.29 17.08 -15.47
C GLY A 180 -22.71 17.65 -15.54
N ALA A 181 -23.73 16.83 -15.24
CA ALA A 181 -25.13 17.28 -15.23
C ALA A 181 -25.46 18.25 -14.07
N VAL A 182 -24.69 18.21 -12.97
CA VAL A 182 -24.87 19.10 -11.81
C VAL A 182 -23.82 20.21 -11.74
N ALA A 183 -22.89 20.25 -12.70
CA ALA A 183 -21.77 21.19 -12.76
C ALA A 183 -22.13 22.45 -13.59
N SER A 184 -23.31 23.02 -13.36
CA SER A 184 -23.70 24.26 -14.02
C SER A 184 -22.82 25.44 -13.58
N PRO A 185 -22.34 26.29 -14.49
CA PRO A 185 -21.62 27.51 -14.12
C PRO A 185 -22.46 28.50 -13.30
N GLU A 186 -23.79 28.47 -13.46
CA GLU A 186 -24.70 29.48 -12.89
C GLU A 186 -25.23 29.11 -11.50
N TRP A 187 -25.55 27.83 -11.29
CA TRP A 187 -26.18 27.32 -10.05
C TRP A 187 -25.45 26.12 -9.45
N GLY A 188 -24.40 25.64 -10.11
CA GLY A 188 -23.63 24.49 -9.67
C GLY A 188 -22.73 24.79 -8.47
N PRO A 189 -22.10 23.74 -7.90
CA PRO A 189 -21.19 23.90 -6.79
C PRO A 189 -19.95 24.70 -7.20
N GLU A 190 -19.36 25.39 -6.23
CA GLU A 190 -18.09 26.10 -6.37
C GLU A 190 -17.01 25.23 -7.04
N ARG A 191 -16.24 25.82 -7.97
CA ARG A 191 -15.27 25.09 -8.80
C ARG A 191 -14.29 24.25 -7.99
N GLU A 192 -13.77 24.76 -6.87
CA GLU A 192 -12.81 24.00 -6.04
C GLU A 192 -13.47 22.79 -5.34
N LYS A 193 -14.75 22.90 -4.93
CA LYS A 193 -15.51 21.77 -4.37
C LYS A 193 -15.77 20.73 -5.45
N LEU A 194 -16.27 21.15 -6.61
CA LEU A 194 -16.51 20.28 -7.76
C LEU A 194 -15.24 19.53 -8.15
N ARG A 195 -14.11 20.25 -8.20
CA ARG A 195 -12.79 19.72 -8.48
C ARG A 195 -12.36 18.67 -7.47
N ALA A 196 -12.52 18.92 -6.18
CA ALA A 196 -12.22 17.95 -5.12
C ALA A 196 -13.06 16.66 -5.27
N PHE A 197 -14.37 16.78 -5.56
CA PHE A 197 -15.26 15.64 -5.78
C PHE A 197 -14.91 14.85 -7.05
N CYS A 198 -14.72 15.54 -8.19
CA CYS A 198 -14.22 14.98 -9.44
C CYS A 198 -12.98 14.10 -9.17
N PHE A 199 -12.03 14.64 -8.41
CA PHE A 199 -10.77 13.97 -8.15
C PHE A 199 -10.91 12.80 -7.19
N ALA A 200 -11.69 12.92 -6.12
CA ALA A 200 -11.94 11.83 -5.19
C ALA A 200 -12.53 10.61 -5.93
N LEU A 201 -13.53 10.83 -6.78
CA LEU A 201 -14.23 9.77 -7.52
C LEU A 201 -13.34 9.12 -8.60
N VAL A 202 -12.59 9.94 -9.34
CA VAL A 202 -11.80 9.47 -10.49
C VAL A 202 -10.45 8.92 -10.06
N ARG A 203 -9.73 9.60 -9.16
CA ARG A 203 -8.35 9.24 -8.77
C ARG A 203 -8.30 7.88 -8.08
N ALA A 204 -9.21 7.60 -7.16
CA ALA A 204 -9.20 6.35 -6.39
C ALA A 204 -9.37 5.14 -7.31
N LYS A 205 -10.30 5.22 -8.25
CA LYS A 205 -10.48 4.19 -9.28
C LYS A 205 -9.30 4.22 -10.23
N MET A 206 -9.10 5.26 -11.03
CA MET A 206 -8.08 5.25 -12.10
C MET A 206 -6.66 4.93 -11.63
N CYS A 207 -6.28 5.28 -10.40
CA CYS A 207 -4.93 4.98 -9.88
C CYS A 207 -4.82 3.59 -9.25
N TYR A 208 -5.92 2.81 -9.17
CA TYR A 208 -5.88 1.45 -8.68
C TYR A 208 -5.00 0.59 -9.59
N GLY A 209 -4.02 -0.11 -9.02
CA GLY A 209 -3.06 -0.94 -9.78
C GLY A 209 -1.99 -0.18 -10.56
N VAL A 210 -2.17 1.10 -10.85
CA VAL A 210 -1.28 1.92 -11.71
C VAL A 210 0.18 1.85 -11.28
N ALA A 211 0.47 1.95 -9.98
CA ALA A 211 1.84 1.90 -9.46
C ALA A 211 2.61 0.64 -9.88
N SER A 212 1.90 -0.50 -9.99
CA SER A 212 2.49 -1.81 -10.28
C SER A 212 2.39 -2.23 -11.74
N ARG A 213 1.50 -1.61 -12.53
CA ARG A 213 1.06 -2.14 -13.82
C ARG A 213 1.10 -1.13 -14.96
N TRP A 214 1.19 0.17 -14.69
CA TRP A 214 1.18 1.21 -15.74
C TRP A 214 2.12 0.94 -16.92
N PHE A 215 3.32 0.44 -16.63
CA PHE A 215 4.35 0.19 -17.63
C PHE A 215 4.05 -1.00 -18.54
N ASP A 216 3.16 -1.91 -18.10
CA ASP A 216 2.67 -3.03 -18.89
C ASP A 216 1.52 -2.59 -19.83
N ALA A 217 0.98 -1.37 -19.67
CA ALA A 217 -0.12 -0.87 -20.49
C ALA A 217 0.36 -0.40 -21.87
N SER A 218 -0.39 -0.78 -22.90
CA SER A 218 -0.18 -0.34 -24.29
C SER A 218 -0.44 1.17 -24.45
N LEU A 219 0.08 1.77 -25.53
CA LEU A 219 -0.18 3.19 -25.83
C LEU A 219 -1.67 3.47 -26.01
N SER A 220 -2.44 2.55 -26.61
CA SER A 220 -3.88 2.70 -26.79
C SER A 220 -4.63 2.68 -25.45
N ASP A 221 -4.22 1.83 -24.51
CA ASP A 221 -4.77 1.80 -23.15
C ASP A 221 -4.43 3.04 -22.34
N ARG A 222 -3.20 3.55 -22.45
CA ARG A 222 -2.82 4.83 -21.84
C ARG A 222 -3.65 5.99 -22.39
N LYS A 223 -3.83 6.07 -23.72
CA LYS A 223 -4.72 7.04 -24.39
C LYS A 223 -6.18 6.93 -23.92
N ARG A 224 -6.67 5.71 -23.64
CA ARG A 224 -8.03 5.52 -23.06
C ARG A 224 -8.15 6.14 -21.68
N LEU A 225 -7.17 5.95 -20.80
CA LEU A 225 -7.15 6.55 -19.47
C LEU A 225 -6.94 8.08 -19.53
N GLU A 226 -6.12 8.57 -20.45
CA GLU A 226 -5.96 10.01 -20.70
C GLU A 226 -7.27 10.69 -21.07
N ARG A 227 -8.11 10.06 -21.90
CA ARG A 227 -9.44 10.59 -22.24
C ARG A 227 -10.36 10.71 -21.03
N VAL A 228 -10.36 9.72 -20.13
CA VAL A 228 -11.16 9.80 -18.88
C VAL A 228 -10.65 10.94 -17.99
N ARG A 229 -9.34 11.13 -17.94
CA ARG A 229 -8.73 12.21 -17.15
C ARG A 229 -9.01 13.59 -17.75
N ALA A 230 -8.96 13.73 -19.06
CA ALA A 230 -9.34 14.96 -19.76
C ALA A 230 -10.83 15.26 -19.53
N GLN A 231 -11.70 14.25 -19.63
CA GLN A 231 -13.13 14.40 -19.31
C GLN A 231 -13.32 14.90 -17.87
N ALA A 232 -12.58 14.36 -16.90
CA ALA A 232 -12.62 14.85 -15.52
C ALA A 232 -12.14 16.29 -15.39
N ALA A 233 -11.15 16.69 -16.19
CA ALA A 233 -10.64 18.05 -16.24
C ALA A 233 -11.69 19.04 -16.79
N HIS A 234 -12.36 18.71 -17.89
CA HIS A 234 -13.45 19.52 -18.44
C HIS A 234 -14.57 19.73 -17.43
N VAL A 235 -15.02 18.65 -16.76
CA VAL A 235 -16.06 18.74 -15.73
C VAL A 235 -15.59 19.58 -14.56
N ALA A 236 -14.38 19.36 -14.04
CA ALA A 236 -13.86 20.12 -12.90
C ALA A 236 -13.64 21.61 -13.21
N ALA A 237 -13.26 21.94 -14.44
CA ALA A 237 -13.04 23.31 -14.89
C ALA A 237 -14.34 24.01 -15.33
N GLY A 238 -15.43 23.27 -15.55
CA GLY A 238 -16.69 23.81 -16.08
C GLY A 238 -16.57 24.31 -17.52
N ILE A 239 -15.63 23.77 -18.31
CA ILE A 239 -15.38 24.19 -19.69
C ILE A 239 -15.95 23.19 -20.70
N SER A 240 -16.25 23.66 -21.91
CA SER A 240 -16.79 22.83 -22.99
C SER A 240 -15.92 21.60 -23.28
N LYS A 241 -16.56 20.49 -23.64
CA LYS A 241 -15.89 19.25 -24.10
C LYS A 241 -15.11 19.44 -25.40
N ALA A 242 -15.43 20.48 -26.18
CA ALA A 242 -14.72 20.83 -27.41
C ALA A 242 -13.36 21.48 -27.15
N ALA A 243 -13.14 22.01 -25.94
CA ALA A 243 -11.87 22.65 -25.59
C ALA A 243 -10.69 21.66 -25.68
N ASN A 244 -9.48 22.19 -25.88
CA ASN A 244 -8.28 21.38 -25.94
C ASN A 244 -8.05 20.64 -24.60
N ARG A 245 -7.69 19.35 -24.69
CA ARG A 245 -7.47 18.50 -23.50
C ARG A 245 -6.32 18.96 -22.61
N VAL A 246 -5.27 19.53 -23.21
CA VAL A 246 -4.11 20.03 -22.48
C VAL A 246 -4.49 21.28 -21.69
N ASP A 247 -5.25 22.18 -22.29
CA ASP A 247 -5.73 23.40 -21.64
C ASP A 247 -6.73 23.06 -20.54
N ALA A 248 -7.61 22.09 -20.77
CA ALA A 248 -8.51 21.57 -19.73
C ALA A 248 -7.75 21.04 -18.51
N LEU A 249 -6.65 20.31 -18.73
CA LEU A 249 -5.80 19.83 -17.65
C LEU A 249 -5.12 21.00 -16.91
N ARG A 250 -4.66 22.03 -17.63
CA ARG A 250 -4.06 23.23 -17.01
C ARG A 250 -5.07 23.99 -16.17
N GLU A 251 -6.26 24.24 -16.70
CA GLU A 251 -7.36 24.94 -16.02
C GLU A 251 -7.80 24.18 -14.76
N ALA A 252 -7.96 22.86 -14.85
CA ALA A 252 -8.25 22.01 -13.71
C ALA A 252 -7.05 21.78 -12.77
N ARG A 253 -5.90 22.41 -13.03
CA ARG A 253 -4.57 22.21 -12.39
C ARG A 253 -4.25 20.73 -12.15
N LEU A 254 -4.39 19.94 -13.20
CA LEU A 254 -4.14 18.52 -13.24
C LEU A 254 -2.88 18.20 -14.03
N LYS A 255 -2.04 17.35 -13.45
CA LYS A 255 -0.96 16.70 -14.20
C LYS A 255 -1.52 15.62 -15.14
N PRO A 256 -0.86 15.31 -16.27
CA PRO A 256 -1.18 14.14 -17.09
C PRO A 256 -1.17 12.83 -16.29
N ILE A 257 -1.94 11.83 -16.73
CA ILE A 257 -2.00 10.54 -16.03
C ILE A 257 -0.63 9.84 -16.01
N ASN A 258 0.18 10.03 -17.04
CA ASN A 258 1.52 9.46 -17.13
C ASN A 258 2.45 10.00 -16.02
N GLU A 259 2.38 11.30 -15.73
CA GLU A 259 3.12 11.87 -14.61
C GLU A 259 2.67 11.29 -13.28
N VAL A 260 1.36 11.24 -13.05
CA VAL A 260 0.77 10.63 -11.84
C VAL A 260 1.20 9.18 -11.71
N ALA A 261 1.17 8.42 -12.80
CA ALA A 261 1.48 7.01 -12.80
C ALA A 261 2.91 6.75 -12.35
N HIS A 262 3.92 7.44 -12.93
CA HIS A 262 5.28 7.25 -12.43
C HIS A 262 5.71 7.99 -11.18
N ARG A 263 4.95 8.99 -10.71
CA ARG A 263 5.04 9.40 -9.30
C ARG A 263 4.58 8.27 -8.39
N ARG A 264 3.41 7.67 -8.64
CA ARG A 264 2.87 6.56 -7.82
C ARG A 264 3.75 5.32 -7.86
N ALA A 265 4.33 4.98 -9.01
CA ALA A 265 5.27 3.88 -9.12
C ALA A 265 6.54 4.12 -8.31
N LEU A 266 7.08 5.34 -8.33
CA LEU A 266 8.24 5.72 -7.51
C LEU A 266 7.92 5.71 -6.00
N GLU A 267 6.80 6.31 -5.60
CA GLU A 267 6.32 6.26 -4.20
C GLU A 267 6.21 4.80 -3.73
N TYR A 268 5.64 3.93 -4.56
CA TYR A 268 5.50 2.52 -4.24
C TYR A 268 6.86 1.82 -4.13
N TYR A 269 7.79 2.07 -5.06
CA TYR A 269 9.15 1.53 -4.99
C TYR A 269 9.87 1.94 -3.69
N LEU A 270 9.83 3.22 -3.31
CA LEU A 270 10.46 3.72 -2.10
C LEU A 270 9.83 3.12 -0.84
N GLN A 271 8.49 3.02 -0.81
CA GLN A 271 7.79 2.33 0.28
C GLN A 271 8.13 0.85 0.38
N LEU A 272 8.43 0.18 -0.74
CA LEU A 272 8.89 -1.20 -0.72
C LEU A 272 10.28 -1.32 -0.08
N LYS A 273 11.23 -0.46 -0.48
CA LYS A 273 12.60 -0.41 0.06
C LYS A 273 12.64 -0.04 1.54
N ALA A 274 11.78 0.89 1.98
CA ALA A 274 11.72 1.32 3.38
C ALA A 274 11.27 0.23 4.37
N LYS A 275 10.72 -0.91 3.90
CA LYS A 275 10.30 -2.01 4.79
C LYS A 275 11.43 -2.96 5.21
N GLY A 276 12.68 -2.61 4.90
CA GLY A 276 13.86 -3.33 5.40
C GLY A 276 14.23 -4.61 4.64
N PRO A 277 15.24 -5.35 5.14
CA PRO A 277 15.95 -6.39 4.39
C PRO A 277 15.09 -7.62 4.07
N VAL A 278 14.09 -7.94 4.91
CA VAL A 278 13.13 -9.04 4.71
C VAL A 278 12.42 -8.96 3.35
N HIS A 279 12.37 -7.76 2.75
CA HIS A 279 11.71 -7.51 1.48
C HIS A 279 12.61 -6.87 0.42
N ALA A 280 13.94 -6.83 0.62
CA ALA A 280 14.86 -6.11 -0.26
C ALA A 280 14.79 -6.55 -1.73
N LYS A 281 14.58 -7.85 -1.98
CA LYS A 281 14.53 -8.46 -3.32
C LYS A 281 13.22 -8.20 -4.10
N VAL A 282 12.14 -7.82 -3.40
CA VAL A 282 10.82 -7.60 -4.02
C VAL A 282 10.79 -6.36 -4.93
N PRO A 283 11.19 -5.16 -4.47
CA PRO A 283 11.18 -3.98 -5.33
C PRO A 283 12.03 -4.17 -6.59
N ASP A 284 13.14 -4.91 -6.53
CA ASP A 284 14.01 -5.11 -7.68
C ASP A 284 13.41 -6.12 -8.68
N SER A 285 12.65 -7.11 -8.21
CA SER A 285 11.87 -8.00 -9.09
C SER A 285 10.69 -7.29 -9.77
N ILE A 286 10.08 -6.32 -9.11
CA ILE A 286 8.99 -5.53 -9.69
C ILE A 286 9.58 -4.45 -10.61
N PHE A 287 10.64 -3.78 -10.19
CA PHE A 287 11.23 -2.65 -10.89
C PHE A 287 12.69 -2.96 -11.18
N PRO A 288 12.98 -3.75 -12.23
CA PRO A 288 14.35 -4.10 -12.60
C PRO A 288 15.17 -2.85 -12.95
N PRO A 289 16.52 -2.92 -12.96
CA PRO A 289 17.38 -1.75 -13.14
C PRO A 289 17.08 -0.92 -14.40
N GLU A 290 16.60 -1.55 -15.47
CA GLU A 290 16.24 -0.90 -16.75
C GLU A 290 14.89 -0.17 -16.67
N HIS A 291 14.14 -0.34 -15.58
CA HIS A 291 12.79 0.20 -15.46
C HIS A 291 12.81 1.75 -15.43
N PRO A 292 11.93 2.44 -16.18
CA PRO A 292 11.96 3.92 -16.31
C PRO A 292 11.76 4.72 -15.01
N ILE A 293 11.45 4.04 -13.90
CA ILE A 293 11.36 4.71 -12.60
C ILE A 293 12.74 5.07 -12.06
N HIS A 294 13.80 4.34 -12.44
CA HIS A 294 15.15 4.57 -11.95
C HIS A 294 15.74 5.87 -12.51
N VAL A 295 15.43 6.21 -13.76
CA VAL A 295 15.73 7.54 -14.33
C VAL A 295 15.05 8.65 -13.54
N ARG A 296 13.76 8.48 -13.20
CA ARG A 296 13.05 9.45 -12.35
C ARG A 296 13.62 9.52 -10.94
N ARG A 297 13.98 8.38 -10.35
CA ARG A 297 14.61 8.29 -9.04
C ARG A 297 15.95 9.03 -9.04
N ALA A 298 16.78 8.87 -10.06
CA ALA A 298 18.04 9.58 -10.22
C ALA A 298 17.83 11.09 -10.29
N LYS A 299 16.86 11.56 -11.10
CA LYS A 299 16.49 13.00 -11.17
C LYS A 299 16.04 13.53 -9.81
N VAL A 300 15.19 12.80 -9.11
CA VAL A 300 14.74 13.18 -7.75
C VAL A 300 15.94 13.20 -6.80
N HIS A 301 16.82 12.20 -6.80
CA HIS A 301 18.03 12.20 -5.98
C HIS A 301 19.00 13.33 -6.32
N GLN A 302 19.08 13.75 -7.57
CA GLN A 302 19.94 14.87 -7.97
C GLN A 302 19.37 16.21 -7.49
N LEU A 303 18.05 16.41 -7.63
CA LEU A 303 17.34 17.60 -7.13
C LEU A 303 17.35 17.68 -5.61
N TYR A 304 17.33 16.52 -4.96
CA TYR A 304 17.25 16.38 -3.52
C TYR A 304 18.47 15.66 -2.96
N SER A 305 19.66 15.95 -3.50
CA SER A 305 20.94 15.37 -3.05
C SER A 305 21.24 15.67 -1.58
N ILE A 306 20.59 16.72 -1.07
CA ILE A 306 20.63 17.23 0.29
C ILE A 306 19.66 16.46 1.23
N ILE A 307 18.66 15.73 0.68
CA ILE A 307 17.77 14.87 1.49
C ILE A 307 18.50 13.58 1.84
N ASP A 308 18.53 13.27 3.13
CA ASP A 308 19.09 12.02 3.61
C ASP A 308 18.47 10.79 2.93
N ARG A 309 19.35 9.88 2.49
CA ARG A 309 18.92 8.63 1.86
C ARG A 309 18.16 7.78 2.88
N PRO A 310 17.06 7.10 2.48
CA PRO A 310 16.39 6.12 3.33
C PRO A 310 17.29 4.93 3.71
N GLU A 311 18.45 4.82 3.06
CA GLU A 311 19.45 3.78 3.24
C GLU A 311 20.47 4.10 4.34
N LYS A 312 20.50 5.34 4.89
CA LYS A 312 21.22 5.61 6.15
C LYS A 312 20.26 5.26 7.30
N PRO A 313 20.32 4.04 7.87
CA PRO A 313 19.65 3.81 9.14
C PRO A 313 20.13 4.85 10.13
N HIS A 314 19.20 5.38 10.93
CA HIS A 314 19.63 6.03 12.15
C HIS A 314 20.15 4.89 13.03
N ASP A 315 21.46 4.87 13.28
CA ASP A 315 22.08 3.91 14.19
C ASP A 315 21.58 4.22 15.60
N ALA A 316 20.41 3.66 15.94
CA ALA A 316 19.91 3.66 17.29
C ALA A 316 20.88 2.81 18.11
N THR A 317 21.85 3.47 18.75
CA THR A 317 22.71 2.79 19.72
C THR A 317 21.77 2.28 20.80
N VAL A 318 21.67 0.96 20.93
CA VAL A 318 20.87 0.34 21.97
C VAL A 318 21.48 0.77 23.30
N LEU A 319 20.86 1.73 23.98
CA LEU A 319 21.21 2.03 25.37
C LEU A 319 21.02 0.74 26.15
N GLN A 320 22.08 0.18 26.74
CA GLN A 320 21.92 -0.96 27.64
C GLN A 320 21.00 -0.53 28.80
N TRP A 321 19.95 -1.31 29.00
CA TRP A 321 18.85 -0.96 29.88
C TRP A 321 19.30 -1.04 31.34
N ALA A 322 19.63 0.10 31.95
CA ALA A 322 19.92 0.14 33.38
C ALA A 322 18.64 0.11 34.25
N ARG A 323 17.47 0.55 33.77
CA ARG A 323 16.21 0.63 34.55
C ARG A 323 14.93 0.58 33.69
N ARG A 324 13.77 0.34 34.32
CA ARG A 324 12.42 0.28 33.68
C ARG A 324 12.05 1.63 33.05
N ILE A 325 11.94 1.68 31.73
CA ILE A 325 11.46 2.86 30.98
C ILE A 325 10.00 2.64 30.61
N HIS A 326 9.12 3.60 30.96
CA HIS A 326 7.71 3.58 30.57
C HIS A 326 7.48 4.54 29.39
N PHE A 327 7.19 4.00 28.21
CA PHE A 327 6.76 4.77 27.05
C PHE A 327 5.23 4.92 27.07
N ASN A 328 4.72 6.13 27.26
CA ASN A 328 3.30 6.41 27.09
C ASN A 328 3.06 7.15 25.77
N ILE A 329 2.69 6.40 24.74
CA ILE A 329 2.43 6.89 23.37
C ILE A 329 0.95 7.29 23.19
N ALA A 330 0.10 7.02 24.18
CA ALA A 330 -1.33 7.27 24.09
C ALA A 330 -1.69 8.64 24.66
N THR A 331 -2.23 9.52 23.83
CA THR A 331 -3.01 10.69 24.26
C THR A 331 -4.48 10.27 24.45
N PRO A 332 -4.94 9.97 25.68
CA PRO A 332 -6.36 9.75 25.92
C PRO A 332 -7.09 11.10 25.77
N GLY A 333 -8.05 11.18 24.86
CA GLY A 333 -8.91 12.37 24.70
C GLY A 333 -9.03 12.94 23.29
N GLY A 334 -8.29 12.41 22.30
CA GLY A 334 -8.57 12.61 20.86
C GLY A 334 -8.94 14.03 20.45
N LEU A 335 -8.02 14.99 20.61
CA LEU A 335 -8.22 16.35 20.09
C LEU A 335 -8.06 16.33 18.56
N LYS A 336 -8.94 17.00 17.82
CA LYS A 336 -8.77 17.16 16.37
C LYS A 336 -7.62 18.13 16.06
N ALA A 337 -6.95 17.94 14.94
CA ALA A 337 -5.80 18.77 14.54
C ALA A 337 -6.14 20.26 14.33
N ASP A 338 -7.40 20.55 13.99
CA ASP A 338 -7.98 21.88 13.78
C ASP A 338 -8.54 22.53 15.05
N ALA A 339 -8.38 21.89 16.22
CA ALA A 339 -8.85 22.47 17.48
C ALA A 339 -8.17 23.82 17.79
N PRO A 340 -8.87 24.76 18.45
CA PRO A 340 -8.30 26.02 18.90
C PRO A 340 -7.06 25.82 19.77
N GLU A 341 -6.09 26.73 19.67
CA GLU A 341 -4.81 26.64 20.37
C GLU A 341 -4.96 26.60 21.90
N LYS A 342 -5.97 27.31 22.43
CA LYS A 342 -6.34 27.25 23.85
C LYS A 342 -6.69 25.84 24.31
N ASP A 343 -7.41 25.07 23.49
CA ASP A 343 -7.90 23.74 23.84
C ASP A 343 -6.77 22.72 23.71
N LYS A 344 -5.89 22.90 22.71
CA LYS A 344 -4.63 22.16 22.57
C LYS A 344 -3.73 22.35 23.78
N LYS A 345 -3.60 23.59 24.28
CA LYS A 345 -2.82 23.91 25.47
C LYS A 345 -3.40 23.24 26.72
N VAL A 346 -4.71 23.34 26.96
CA VAL A 346 -5.37 22.71 28.12
C VAL A 346 -5.23 21.18 28.08
N HIS A 347 -5.45 20.56 26.92
CA HIS A 347 -5.31 19.12 26.74
C HIS A 347 -3.87 18.66 26.98
N THR A 348 -2.89 19.39 26.45
CA THR A 348 -1.45 19.11 26.63
C THR A 348 -1.08 19.24 28.11
N MET A 349 -1.47 20.33 28.78
CA MET A 349 -1.17 20.55 30.20
C MET A 349 -1.82 19.51 31.12
N ARG A 350 -3.01 19.00 30.79
CA ARG A 350 -3.63 17.87 31.52
C ARG A 350 -2.79 16.59 31.39
N GLY A 351 -2.18 16.36 30.23
CA GLY A 351 -1.20 15.29 30.03
C GLY A 351 0.04 15.50 30.88
N VAL A 352 0.69 16.67 30.76
CA VAL A 352 1.90 17.04 31.51
C VAL A 352 1.72 16.84 33.02
N ARG A 353 0.57 17.24 33.58
CA ARG A 353 0.26 17.08 35.02
C ARG A 353 0.28 15.62 35.51
N ARG A 354 -0.01 14.64 34.64
CA ARG A 354 0.03 13.21 35.00
C ARG A 354 1.44 12.66 35.16
N PHE A 355 2.45 13.40 34.71
CA PHE A 355 3.85 12.95 34.68
C PHE A 355 4.72 13.71 35.70
N ARG A 356 4.12 14.39 36.68
CA ARG A 356 4.83 15.17 37.70
C ARG A 356 5.73 14.32 38.61
N ASP A 357 5.42 13.04 38.78
CA ASP A 357 6.06 12.19 39.78
C ASP A 357 7.31 11.45 39.27
N PHE A 358 7.74 11.69 38.03
CA PHE A 358 8.96 11.08 37.48
C PHE A 358 10.21 11.89 37.86
N ASP A 359 11.30 11.18 38.16
CA ASP A 359 12.60 11.77 38.50
C ASP A 359 13.18 12.62 37.36
N TYR A 360 12.89 12.22 36.11
CA TYR A 360 13.29 12.90 34.89
C TYR A 360 12.16 12.88 33.85
N GLN A 361 11.97 13.99 33.13
CA GLN A 361 11.06 14.10 31.99
C GLN A 361 11.81 14.58 30.75
N VAL A 362 11.60 13.94 29.60
CA VAL A 362 12.16 14.35 28.31
C VAL A 362 11.05 14.70 27.34
N TRP A 363 11.11 15.89 26.78
CA TRP A 363 10.18 16.37 25.76
C TRP A 363 10.94 16.55 24.46
N ALA A 364 10.51 15.89 23.41
CA ALA A 364 11.08 16.03 22.08
C ALA A 364 10.14 16.84 21.19
N ASP A 365 10.71 17.74 20.40
CA ASP A 365 10.03 18.47 19.34
C ASP A 365 10.85 18.33 18.04
N GLY A 366 10.17 17.90 16.98
CA GLY A 366 10.72 17.71 15.65
C GLY A 366 10.16 18.75 14.68
N ALA A 367 10.61 20.00 14.80
CA ALA A 367 10.18 21.07 13.94
C ALA A 367 10.92 21.02 12.60
N VAL A 368 10.18 20.92 11.50
CA VAL A 368 10.74 20.89 10.15
C VAL A 368 10.36 22.15 9.41
N VAL A 369 11.37 22.96 9.08
CA VAL A 369 11.28 24.01 8.07
C VAL A 369 12.11 23.55 6.87
N LEU A 370 11.44 23.37 5.73
CA LEU A 370 12.10 22.98 4.49
C LEU A 370 13.11 24.06 4.08
N ASP A 371 14.26 23.64 3.56
CA ASP A 371 15.32 24.50 2.99
C ASP A 371 16.11 25.42 3.94
N VAL A 372 15.77 25.46 5.24
CA VAL A 372 16.51 26.27 6.24
C VAL A 372 17.42 25.40 7.11
N LEU A 373 16.83 24.46 7.86
CA LEU A 373 17.44 23.38 8.65
C LEU A 373 16.30 22.76 9.49
N SER A 374 16.16 21.44 9.49
CA SER A 374 15.18 20.77 10.37
C SER A 374 15.75 20.76 11.80
N GLY A 375 15.00 21.31 12.74
CA GLY A 375 15.40 21.42 14.15
C GLY A 375 14.91 20.22 14.96
N ALA A 376 15.83 19.57 15.66
CA ALA A 376 15.52 18.57 16.67
C ALA A 376 15.78 19.19 18.05
N GLY A 377 14.74 19.36 18.86
CA GLY A 377 14.84 19.90 20.21
C GLY A 377 14.45 18.87 21.25
N ALA A 378 15.31 18.61 22.23
CA ALA A 378 15.00 17.83 23.41
C ALA A 378 15.05 18.72 24.64
N LEU A 379 14.14 18.51 25.58
CA LEU A 379 14.09 19.25 26.83
C LEU A 379 14.05 18.27 27.98
N VAL A 380 15.07 18.30 28.82
CA VAL A 380 15.22 17.42 29.97
C VAL A 380 14.89 18.19 31.25
N TYR A 381 14.01 17.63 32.06
CA TYR A 381 13.61 18.16 33.36
C TYR A 381 13.90 17.15 34.46
N PRO A 382 15.00 17.30 35.21
CA PRO A 382 15.20 16.64 36.48
C PRO A 382 14.34 17.30 37.57
N LYS A 383 13.87 16.50 38.54
CA LYS A 383 13.05 16.95 39.68
C LYS A 383 13.70 18.07 40.52
N VAL A 384 15.04 18.18 40.47
CA VAL A 384 15.87 19.14 41.22
C VAL A 384 15.97 20.53 40.54
N GLY A 385 15.16 20.80 39.51
CA GLY A 385 14.82 22.17 39.09
C GLY A 385 15.62 22.78 37.94
N ARG A 386 16.68 22.14 37.43
CA ARG A 386 17.44 22.68 36.28
C ARG A 386 16.96 22.13 34.95
N ARG A 387 16.25 22.96 34.18
CA ARG A 387 15.84 22.67 32.80
C ARG A 387 17.06 22.65 31.87
N GLU A 388 17.24 21.58 31.10
CA GLU A 388 18.26 21.52 30.06
C GLU A 388 17.64 21.36 28.67
N LYS A 389 18.03 22.22 27.74
CA LYS A 389 17.60 22.17 26.34
C LYS A 389 18.75 21.68 25.48
N VAL A 390 18.50 20.63 24.70
CA VAL A 390 19.42 20.12 23.69
C VAL A 390 18.81 20.42 22.32
N VAL A 391 19.58 21.05 21.43
CA VAL A 391 19.17 21.30 20.05
C VAL A 391 20.19 20.67 19.13
N LEU A 392 19.74 19.80 18.23
CA LEU A 392 20.55 19.22 17.17
C LEU A 392 19.93 19.53 15.81
N GLY A 393 20.77 19.65 14.79
CA GLY A 393 20.30 19.68 13.42
C GLY A 393 19.89 18.27 12.98
N ALA A 394 18.64 18.08 12.57
CA ALA A 394 18.17 16.81 12.02
C ALA A 394 18.62 16.60 10.56
N GLY A 395 19.21 17.63 9.95
CA GLY A 395 19.56 17.74 8.54
C GLY A 395 18.84 18.92 7.87
N SER A 396 19.32 19.37 6.72
CA SER A 396 18.71 20.48 5.96
C SER A 396 17.34 20.13 5.36
N LEU A 397 17.05 18.84 5.17
CA LEU A 397 15.77 18.35 4.65
C LEU A 397 15.34 17.04 5.35
N ALA A 398 15.21 17.07 6.67
CA ALA A 398 14.72 15.93 7.45
C ALA A 398 13.18 15.90 7.49
N CYS A 399 12.59 14.70 7.53
CA CYS A 399 11.16 14.59 7.84
C CYS A 399 10.91 14.77 9.34
N SER A 400 9.68 15.12 9.73
CA SER A 400 9.34 15.36 11.15
C SER A 400 9.68 14.16 12.02
N TYR A 401 9.43 12.94 11.53
CA TYR A 401 9.82 11.71 12.20
C TYR A 401 11.33 11.61 12.47
N ARG A 402 12.18 11.99 11.51
CA ARG A 402 13.63 11.98 11.71
C ARG A 402 14.06 13.06 12.71
N ALA A 403 13.47 14.25 12.62
CA ALA A 403 13.74 15.31 13.60
C ALA A 403 13.33 14.90 15.02
N GLU A 404 12.19 14.23 15.17
CA GLU A 404 11.75 13.64 16.44
C GLU A 404 12.71 12.55 16.94
N CYS A 405 13.15 11.63 16.07
CA CYS A 405 14.12 10.60 16.46
C CYS A 405 15.44 11.19 16.94
N VAL A 406 16.00 12.17 16.22
CA VAL A 406 17.24 12.87 16.59
C VAL A 406 17.05 13.63 17.91
N ALA A 407 15.88 14.25 18.13
CA ALA A 407 15.57 14.92 19.39
C ALA A 407 15.49 13.93 20.55
N MET A 408 14.83 12.78 20.36
CA MET A 408 14.75 11.74 21.38
C MET A 408 16.12 11.18 21.72
N GLU A 409 16.95 10.87 20.72
CA GLU A 409 18.32 10.38 20.94
C GLU A 409 19.15 11.39 21.73
N ALA A 410 19.09 12.67 21.36
CA ALA A 410 19.81 13.75 22.04
C ALA A 410 19.39 13.89 23.51
N GLY A 411 18.08 13.85 23.78
CA GLY A 411 17.53 13.92 25.12
C GLY A 411 17.94 12.72 25.99
N LEU A 412 17.91 11.52 25.41
CA LEU A 412 18.31 10.30 26.11
C LEU A 412 19.82 10.26 26.41
N LYS A 413 20.69 10.65 25.45
CA LYS A 413 22.13 10.76 25.69
C LYS A 413 22.45 11.72 26.84
N ARG A 414 21.71 12.84 26.92
CA ARG A 414 21.89 13.80 28.00
C ARG A 414 21.48 13.25 29.36
N LEU A 415 20.37 12.52 29.44
CA LEU A 415 19.95 11.83 30.67
C LEU A 415 21.00 10.85 31.20
N VAL A 416 21.60 10.06 30.30
CA VAL A 416 22.64 9.09 30.69
C VAL A 416 23.86 9.82 31.27
N GLY A 417 24.30 10.92 30.65
CA GLY A 417 25.41 11.73 31.17
C GLY A 417 25.10 12.39 32.52
N MET A 418 23.83 12.68 32.82
CA MET A 418 23.41 13.25 34.11
C MET A 418 23.21 12.21 35.22
N SER A 419 23.13 10.92 34.87
CA SER A 419 22.95 9.82 35.83
C SER A 419 24.28 9.17 36.25
N LEU A 420 25.38 9.55 35.61
CA LEU A 420 26.74 9.06 35.84
C LEU A 420 27.62 10.02 36.65
N ASN A 421 27.10 11.21 36.97
CA ASN A 421 27.65 12.15 37.95
C ASN A 421 26.74 12.14 39.19
#